data_AF-A0A4D9E7M4-F1
#
_entry.id   AF-A0A4D9E7M4-F1
#
_cell.length_a   1.000
_cell.length_b   1.000
_cell.length_c   1.000
_cell.angle_alpha   90.00
_cell.angle_beta   90.00
_cell.angle_gamma   90.00
#
_symmetry.space_group_name_H-M   'P 1'
#
loop_
_entity.id
_entity.type
_entity.pdbx_description
1 polymer ?
#
loop_
_entity_poly.entity_id
_entity_poly.type
_entity_poly.pdbx_seq_one_letter_code
_entity_poly.pdbx_strand_id
1 'polypeptide(L)'
;MAQLCYNRGCGQRFDPSTNTEDSCTYHPGVPVFHDALKGWSCCKRRTTDFSDFLSIVGCTKGLHNSEKPPEPVKPDVKTTSERKELAELKPKFQEHIIRAPKPVETINRPSPDEPMTSLQLKVSASLKQALDKLKLSSENGEEKKEEDSDEIKIGTSCQNGGCLKREIIFKKMLFHQTFEGPQSTEEICIYHSGVPIFHEGMKYWSCCKRKTSDFNTFLSQEGCTTGTHVWTKKDAGKKVVPCRHDWHQTGGEVTISIYAKNSLPELSHVEANSTMLNIHIIFEGDKEFDHNVKLWGVSIITLNVLLRLLLSFTLKAFFRIE
;
A
#
# COMPACT_ATOMS: atom_id res chain seq x y z
N MET A 1 16.02 25.20 37.94
CA MET A 1 15.12 24.04 37.70
C MET A 1 14.80 24.04 36.22
N ALA A 2 15.02 22.92 35.52
CA ALA A 2 14.84 22.87 34.07
C ALA A 2 13.34 22.95 33.69
N GLN A 3 12.95 24.05 33.03
CA GLN A 3 11.59 24.32 32.54
C GLN A 3 11.44 23.80 31.10
N LEU A 4 10.21 23.45 30.70
CA LEU A 4 9.93 23.01 29.32
C LEU A 4 9.68 24.23 28.43
N CYS A 5 10.31 24.25 27.25
CA CYS A 5 10.07 25.26 26.25
C CYS A 5 8.83 24.93 25.40
N TYR A 6 7.87 25.86 25.33
CA TYR A 6 6.64 25.76 24.55
C TYR A 6 6.67 26.47 23.20
N ASN A 7 7.81 27.07 22.82
CA ASN A 7 7.99 27.55 21.46
C ASN A 7 7.86 26.40 20.45
N ARG A 8 7.10 26.63 19.38
CA ARG A 8 6.76 25.60 18.39
C ARG A 8 8.02 25.09 17.67
N GLY A 9 8.24 23.79 17.69
CA GLY A 9 9.43 23.15 17.11
C GLY A 9 10.67 23.10 18.00
N CYS A 10 10.62 23.63 19.24
CA CYS A 10 11.70 23.49 20.22
C CYS A 10 11.48 22.29 21.16
N GLY A 11 10.51 22.37 22.08
CA GLY A 11 10.18 21.28 23.01
C GLY A 11 11.29 20.86 24.00
N GLN A 12 12.43 21.54 23.99
CA GLN A 12 13.57 21.25 24.87
C GLN A 12 13.34 21.76 26.30
N ARG A 13 14.04 21.15 27.26
CA ARG A 13 14.14 21.68 28.62
C ARG A 13 15.30 22.67 28.71
N PHE A 14 15.09 23.79 29.40
CA PHE A 14 16.09 24.85 29.55
C PHE A 14 16.15 25.34 30.99
N ASP A 15 17.29 25.91 31.40
CA ASP A 15 17.38 26.62 32.68
C ASP A 15 17.14 28.13 32.44
N PRO A 16 16.19 28.77 33.15
CA PRO A 16 15.94 30.20 33.00
C PRO A 16 17.15 31.09 33.24
N SER A 17 18.09 30.65 34.08
CA SER A 17 19.30 31.42 34.41
C SER A 17 20.32 31.51 33.27
N THR A 18 20.25 30.59 32.30
CA THR A 18 21.15 30.54 31.13
C THR A 18 20.43 30.83 29.81
N ASN A 19 19.18 31.31 29.87
CA ASN A 19 18.36 31.56 28.70
C ASN A 19 18.77 32.89 28.03
N THR A 20 19.43 32.78 26.89
CA THR A 20 19.86 33.93 26.06
C THR A 20 19.05 34.01 24.76
N GLU A 21 19.12 35.14 24.06
CA GLU A 21 18.38 35.38 22.81
C GLU A 21 18.74 34.42 21.66
N ASP A 22 19.79 33.62 21.79
CA ASP A 22 20.19 32.59 20.81
C ASP A 22 19.99 31.15 21.31
N SER A 23 19.41 30.96 22.51
CA SER A 23 19.32 29.65 23.17
C SER A 23 18.24 28.74 22.55
N CYS A 24 17.12 29.30 22.08
CA CYS A 24 16.02 28.56 21.50
C CYS A 24 15.98 28.73 19.99
N THR A 25 15.81 27.63 19.24
CA THR A 25 15.52 27.68 17.80
C THR A 25 14.11 27.14 17.56
N TYR A 26 13.21 27.98 17.05
CA TYR A 26 11.78 27.67 16.94
C TYR A 26 11.11 28.29 15.72
N HIS A 27 9.84 27.95 15.50
CA HIS A 27 8.98 28.52 14.46
C HIS A 27 8.00 29.53 15.09
N PRO A 28 8.10 30.84 14.77
CA PRO A 28 7.11 31.82 15.22
C PRO A 28 5.78 31.73 14.44
N GLY A 29 5.79 31.04 13.30
CA GLY A 29 4.63 30.85 12.45
C GLY A 29 3.68 29.75 12.94
N VAL A 30 2.62 29.54 12.16
CA VAL A 30 1.64 28.48 12.35
C VAL A 30 1.89 27.34 11.37
N PRO A 31 1.48 26.10 11.70
CA PRO A 31 1.43 25.01 10.73
C PRO A 31 0.55 25.37 9.53
N VAL A 32 1.03 25.11 8.33
CA VAL A 32 0.31 25.29 7.06
C VAL A 32 0.31 23.97 6.31
N PHE A 33 -0.88 23.53 5.89
CA PHE A 33 -1.10 22.31 5.14
C PHE A 33 -1.84 22.67 3.84
N HIS A 34 -1.14 22.61 2.70
CA HIS A 34 -1.71 22.91 1.37
C HIS A 34 -1.02 22.05 0.31
N ASP A 35 -1.75 21.57 -0.71
CA ASP A 35 -1.21 20.74 -1.81
C ASP A 35 -0.37 19.53 -1.36
N ALA A 36 -0.85 18.81 -0.34
CA ALA A 36 -0.14 17.70 0.31
C ALA A 36 1.22 18.05 0.95
N LEU A 37 1.62 19.33 0.92
CA LEU A 37 2.81 19.86 1.56
C LEU A 37 2.47 20.44 2.94
N LYS A 38 3.34 20.12 3.88
CA LYS A 38 3.25 20.48 5.30
C LYS A 38 4.45 21.38 5.63
N GLY A 39 4.22 22.46 6.33
CA GLY A 39 5.30 23.33 6.81
C GLY A 39 4.80 24.45 7.68
N TRP A 40 5.64 25.47 7.85
CA TRP A 40 5.38 26.59 8.74
C TRP A 40 5.22 27.89 7.96
N SER A 41 4.29 28.77 8.37
CA SER A 41 4.09 30.05 7.69
C SER A 41 5.31 30.99 7.77
N CYS A 42 6.21 30.77 8.74
CA CYS A 42 7.40 31.58 8.97
C CYS A 42 8.62 31.24 8.09
N CYS A 43 8.63 30.09 7.41
CA CYS A 43 9.74 29.69 6.55
C CYS A 43 9.27 28.95 5.29
N LYS A 44 10.15 28.83 4.29
CA LYS A 44 9.83 28.19 3.00
C LYS A 44 9.98 26.66 3.01
N ARG A 45 10.54 26.07 4.08
CA ARG A 45 10.74 24.62 4.16
C ARG A 45 9.40 23.90 4.21
N ARG A 46 9.20 22.94 3.31
CA ARG A 46 7.97 22.15 3.17
C ARG A 46 8.37 20.68 3.02
N THR A 47 7.51 19.78 3.48
CA THR A 47 7.67 18.33 3.34
C THR A 47 6.32 17.68 3.05
N THR A 48 6.33 16.56 2.34
CA THR A 48 5.15 15.74 2.10
C THR A 48 4.86 14.78 3.27
N ASP A 49 5.83 14.47 4.11
CA ASP A 49 5.69 13.55 5.25
C ASP A 49 5.34 14.28 6.57
N PHE A 50 4.52 13.65 7.41
CA PHE A 50 4.09 14.25 8.68
C PHE A 50 5.19 14.19 9.76
N SER A 51 5.98 13.12 9.79
CA SER A 51 7.08 12.96 10.76
C SER A 51 8.21 13.94 10.46
N ASP A 52 8.53 14.11 9.18
CA ASP A 52 9.46 15.14 8.73
C ASP A 52 8.99 16.54 9.07
N PHE A 53 7.67 16.81 9.02
CA PHE A 53 7.10 18.12 9.36
C PHE A 53 7.34 18.48 10.83
N LEU A 54 7.13 17.51 11.74
CA LEU A 54 7.42 17.67 13.17
C LEU A 54 8.92 17.87 13.44
N SER A 55 9.77 17.34 12.55
CA SER A 55 11.23 17.40 12.64
C SER A 55 11.84 18.62 11.95
N ILE A 56 11.03 19.53 11.38
CA ILE A 56 11.54 20.77 10.77
C ILE A 56 12.15 21.63 11.87
N VAL A 57 13.48 21.80 11.83
CA VAL A 57 14.22 22.71 12.73
C VAL A 57 13.66 24.12 12.63
N GLY A 58 13.51 24.78 13.78
CA GLY A 58 13.06 26.17 13.90
C GLY A 58 13.82 27.10 12.95
N CYS A 59 13.12 28.10 12.39
CA CYS A 59 13.73 29.09 11.50
C CYS A 59 14.16 30.38 12.21
N THR A 60 13.84 30.53 13.50
CA THR A 60 14.09 31.75 14.27
C THR A 60 14.78 31.39 15.58
N LYS A 61 15.78 32.20 15.96
CA LYS A 61 16.43 32.12 17.26
C LYS A 61 15.79 33.11 18.23
N GLY A 62 15.69 32.74 19.50
CA GLY A 62 15.16 33.59 20.55
C GLY A 62 15.35 32.96 21.92
N LEU A 63 14.70 33.55 22.92
CA LEU A 63 14.59 32.99 24.26
C LEU A 63 13.66 31.78 24.26
N HIS A 64 13.95 30.78 25.11
CA HIS A 64 12.98 29.75 25.43
C HIS A 64 11.77 30.34 26.16
N ASN A 65 10.58 29.83 25.86
CA ASN A 65 9.33 30.26 26.48
C ASN A 65 8.78 29.16 27.39
N SER A 66 8.59 29.45 28.68
CA SER A 66 8.01 28.53 29.67
C SER A 66 6.47 28.56 29.73
N GLU A 67 5.83 29.50 29.05
CA GLU A 67 4.37 29.64 29.05
C GLU A 67 3.73 28.80 27.96
N LYS A 68 2.76 27.95 28.34
CA LYS A 68 1.97 27.16 27.40
C LYS A 68 1.02 28.09 26.64
N PRO A 69 1.11 28.19 25.30
CA PRO A 69 0.17 28.98 24.52
C PRO A 69 -1.27 28.47 24.75
N PRO A 70 -2.27 29.36 24.83
CA PRO A 70 -3.66 28.95 24.95
C PRO A 70 -4.05 28.05 23.78
N GLU A 71 -4.82 27.01 24.07
CA GLU A 71 -5.25 26.05 23.04
C GLU A 71 -6.07 26.78 21.95
N PRO A 72 -5.76 26.57 20.66
CA PRO A 72 -6.47 27.25 19.60
C PRO A 72 -7.93 26.79 19.59
N VAL A 73 -8.84 27.75 19.81
CA VAL A 73 -10.28 27.57 19.63
C VAL A 73 -10.52 27.14 18.18
N LYS A 74 -11.14 25.97 17.99
CA LYS A 74 -11.44 25.43 16.66
C LYS A 74 -12.31 26.46 15.91
N PRO A 75 -11.94 26.88 14.69
CA PRO A 75 -12.79 27.77 13.90
C PRO A 75 -14.07 27.02 13.49
N ASP A 76 -15.22 27.54 13.92
CA ASP A 76 -16.54 27.10 13.46
C ASP A 76 -16.71 27.37 11.96
N VAL A 77 -16.95 26.31 11.20
CA VAL A 77 -17.28 26.37 9.79
C VAL A 77 -18.75 26.79 9.66
N LYS A 78 -18.98 27.95 9.04
CA LYS A 78 -20.30 28.55 8.82
C LYS A 78 -21.11 27.73 7.81
N THR A 79 -22.25 27.19 8.24
CA THR A 79 -23.44 26.99 7.39
C THR A 79 -24.58 27.84 7.93
N THR A 80 -25.37 28.36 6.99
CA THR A 80 -26.25 29.53 7.04
C THR A 80 -27.56 29.35 7.81
N SER A 81 -28.02 30.49 8.34
CA SER A 81 -29.41 30.94 8.60
C SER A 81 -30.13 30.56 9.90
N GLU A 82 -30.32 31.61 10.72
CA GLU A 82 -31.50 31.93 11.56
C GLU A 82 -31.83 31.06 12.79
N ARG A 83 -31.31 31.48 13.96
CA ARG A 83 -32.18 32.00 15.04
C ARG A 83 -31.35 32.71 16.12
N LYS A 84 -31.59 34.01 16.23
CA LYS A 84 -31.36 34.77 17.46
C LYS A 84 -32.30 34.24 18.54
N GLU A 85 -31.90 34.47 19.79
CA GLU A 85 -32.71 34.42 21.01
C GLU A 85 -32.71 33.11 21.80
N LEU A 86 -31.71 32.94 22.68
CA LEU A 86 -31.92 32.64 24.11
C LEU A 86 -30.59 32.78 24.87
N ALA A 87 -30.26 34.02 25.22
CA ALA A 87 -29.22 34.32 26.20
C ALA A 87 -29.88 34.42 27.58
N GLU A 88 -30.30 33.29 28.16
CA GLU A 88 -30.68 33.17 29.57
C GLU A 88 -31.04 31.72 29.86
N LEU A 89 -30.11 30.97 30.45
CA LEU A 89 -30.31 29.79 31.30
C LEU A 89 -28.93 29.15 31.48
N LYS A 90 -28.16 29.60 32.47
CA LYS A 90 -26.98 28.86 32.95
C LYS A 90 -27.47 27.53 33.53
N PRO A 91 -27.11 26.34 32.99
CA PRO A 91 -27.18 25.13 33.78
C PRO A 91 -25.99 25.16 34.75
N LYS A 92 -26.26 24.92 36.03
CA LYS A 92 -25.22 24.61 37.01
C LYS A 92 -24.46 23.39 36.49
N PHE A 93 -23.22 23.58 36.05
CA PHE A 93 -22.33 22.50 35.67
C PHE A 93 -22.00 21.71 36.93
N GLN A 94 -22.71 20.60 37.16
CA GLN A 94 -22.23 19.55 38.02
C GLN A 94 -21.03 18.94 37.30
N GLU A 95 -19.83 19.08 37.88
CA GLU A 95 -18.62 18.42 37.40
C GLU A 95 -18.81 16.90 37.47
N HIS A 96 -19.45 16.35 36.44
CA HIS A 96 -19.33 14.94 36.14
C HIS A 96 -17.96 14.78 35.51
N ILE A 97 -16.96 14.54 36.36
CA ILE A 97 -15.64 14.08 35.94
C ILE A 97 -15.90 12.85 35.07
N ILE A 98 -15.81 13.00 33.75
CA ILE A 98 -15.75 11.88 32.82
C ILE A 98 -14.43 11.20 33.15
N ARG A 99 -14.46 10.26 34.09
CA ARG A 99 -13.35 9.34 34.28
C ARG A 99 -13.14 8.70 32.91
N ALA A 100 -11.92 8.78 32.39
CA ALA A 100 -11.52 7.94 31.28
C ALA A 100 -11.99 6.52 31.59
N PRO A 101 -12.68 5.83 30.65
CA PRO A 101 -13.02 4.44 30.85
C PRO A 101 -11.75 3.72 31.32
N LYS A 102 -11.85 2.96 32.42
CA LYS A 102 -10.75 2.08 32.81
C LYS A 102 -10.28 1.35 31.54
N PRO A 103 -8.96 1.22 31.29
CA PRO A 103 -8.47 0.48 30.14
C PRO A 103 -9.26 -0.82 30.09
N VAL A 104 -9.95 -1.03 28.95
CA VAL A 104 -10.69 -2.27 28.72
C VAL A 104 -9.72 -3.38 29.08
N GLU A 105 -10.15 -4.23 30.01
CA GLU A 105 -9.37 -5.35 30.53
C GLU A 105 -8.61 -6.00 29.38
N THR A 106 -7.32 -6.27 29.59
CA THR A 106 -6.44 -6.96 28.64
C THR A 106 -7.21 -8.08 27.97
N ILE A 107 -7.70 -7.83 26.75
CA ILE A 107 -8.37 -8.85 25.97
C ILE A 107 -7.25 -9.84 25.69
N ASN A 108 -7.27 -11.00 26.34
CA ASN A 108 -6.27 -12.03 26.11
C ASN A 108 -6.33 -12.39 24.64
N ARG A 109 -5.31 -11.97 23.87
CA ARG A 109 -5.23 -12.23 22.44
C ARG A 109 -5.18 -13.75 22.25
N PRO A 110 -6.20 -14.36 21.65
CA PRO A 110 -6.17 -15.79 21.40
C PRO A 110 -5.05 -16.15 20.42
N SER A 111 -4.68 -17.44 20.38
CA SER A 111 -3.62 -17.88 19.48
C SER A 111 -4.02 -17.67 18.01
N PRO A 112 -3.10 -17.25 17.13
CA PRO A 112 -3.31 -17.26 15.69
C PRO A 112 -3.68 -18.62 15.10
N ASP A 113 -3.39 -19.72 15.82
CA ASP A 113 -3.64 -21.10 15.39
C ASP A 113 -5.06 -21.61 15.74
N GLU A 114 -5.96 -20.73 16.17
CA GLU A 114 -7.38 -21.08 16.35
C GLU A 114 -8.02 -21.57 15.05
N PRO A 115 -8.97 -22.53 15.12
CA PRO A 115 -9.62 -23.08 13.95
C PRO A 115 -10.27 -21.97 13.12
N MET A 116 -9.93 -21.93 11.84
CA MET A 116 -10.45 -20.93 10.92
C MET A 116 -11.87 -21.27 10.49
N THR A 117 -12.69 -20.24 10.34
CA THR A 117 -14.05 -20.35 9.82
C THR A 117 -14.09 -19.76 8.41
N SER A 118 -14.60 -20.54 7.46
CA SER A 118 -14.83 -20.06 6.09
C SER A 118 -15.93 -19.00 6.06
N LEU A 119 -15.67 -17.90 5.37
CA LEU A 119 -16.56 -16.74 5.29
C LEU A 119 -17.48 -16.83 4.08
N GLN A 120 -18.74 -16.44 4.26
CA GLN A 120 -19.69 -16.41 3.15
C GLN A 120 -19.37 -15.32 2.14
N LEU A 121 -19.16 -15.73 0.89
CA LEU A 121 -18.87 -14.87 -0.24
C LEU A 121 -20.17 -14.30 -0.84
N LYS A 122 -20.35 -12.98 -0.82
CA LYS A 122 -21.44 -12.31 -1.55
C LYS A 122 -20.92 -11.83 -2.90
N VAL A 123 -21.45 -12.37 -3.98
CA VAL A 123 -21.06 -12.02 -5.35
C VAL A 123 -22.00 -10.96 -5.92
N SER A 124 -21.46 -9.80 -6.32
CA SER A 124 -22.24 -8.73 -6.96
C SER A 124 -22.75 -9.13 -8.36
N ALA A 125 -23.91 -8.59 -8.75
CA ALA A 125 -24.52 -8.85 -10.06
C ALA A 125 -23.59 -8.44 -11.22
N SER A 126 -22.83 -7.35 -11.07
CA SER A 126 -21.90 -6.88 -12.09
C SER A 126 -20.77 -7.88 -12.35
N LEU A 127 -20.21 -8.51 -11.31
CA LEU A 127 -19.17 -9.52 -11.49
C LEU A 127 -19.73 -10.77 -12.18
N LYS A 128 -20.94 -11.20 -11.81
CA LYS A 128 -21.63 -12.32 -12.49
C LYS A 128 -21.76 -12.05 -14.00
N GLN A 129 -22.28 -10.87 -14.36
CA GLN A 129 -22.42 -10.46 -15.76
C GLN A 129 -21.08 -10.42 -16.51
N ALA A 130 -20.01 -9.96 -15.86
CA ALA A 130 -18.67 -9.94 -16.48
C ALA A 130 -18.14 -11.35 -16.76
N LEU A 131 -18.33 -12.29 -15.82
CA LEU A 131 -17.93 -13.69 -16.00
C LEU A 131 -18.76 -14.39 -17.08
N ASP A 132 -20.07 -14.13 -17.13
CA ASP A 132 -20.95 -14.71 -18.15
C ASP A 132 -20.58 -14.20 -19.56
N LYS A 133 -20.26 -12.91 -19.70
CA LYS A 133 -19.77 -12.33 -20.96
C LYS A 133 -18.45 -12.97 -21.41
N LEU A 134 -17.54 -13.26 -20.48
CA LEU A 134 -16.27 -13.92 -20.80
C LEU A 134 -16.51 -15.34 -21.31
N LYS A 135 -17.40 -16.11 -20.66
CA LYS A 135 -17.77 -17.46 -21.11
C LYS A 135 -18.33 -17.46 -22.53
N LEU A 136 -19.25 -16.53 -22.84
CA LEU A 136 -19.83 -16.39 -24.18
C LEU A 136 -18.82 -15.95 -25.24
N SER A 137 -17.76 -15.23 -24.87
CA SER A 137 -16.69 -14.85 -25.81
C SER A 137 -15.73 -15.99 -26.11
N SER A 138 -15.52 -16.92 -25.17
CA SER A 138 -14.76 -18.15 -25.39
C SER A 138 -15.52 -19.17 -26.26
N GLU A 139 -16.85 -19.20 -26.20
CA GLU A 139 -17.66 -20.13 -27.02
C GLU A 139 -17.83 -19.69 -28.49
N ASN A 140 -17.64 -18.40 -28.80
CA ASN A 140 -17.73 -17.86 -30.17
C ASN A 140 -16.38 -17.80 -30.92
N GLY A 141 -15.28 -18.14 -30.25
CA GLY A 141 -14.00 -18.44 -30.91
C GLY A 141 -13.86 -19.94 -31.03
N GLU A 142 -13.58 -20.45 -32.23
CA GLU A 142 -13.28 -21.87 -32.43
C GLU A 142 -12.29 -22.36 -31.37
N GLU A 143 -12.77 -23.23 -30.48
CA GLU A 143 -11.95 -24.07 -29.62
C GLU A 143 -11.09 -24.97 -30.51
N LYS A 144 -9.89 -24.51 -30.86
CA LYS A 144 -8.79 -25.46 -30.99
C LYS A 144 -8.47 -25.91 -29.57
N LYS A 145 -8.99 -27.08 -29.22
CA LYS A 145 -8.41 -27.93 -28.17
C LYS A 145 -6.90 -27.99 -28.45
N GLU A 146 -6.12 -27.33 -27.61
CA GLU A 146 -4.68 -27.56 -27.54
C GLU A 146 -4.53 -28.96 -26.92
N GLU A 147 -4.52 -29.97 -27.80
CA GLU A 147 -3.75 -31.18 -27.54
C GLU A 147 -2.30 -30.74 -27.34
N ASP A 148 -1.71 -31.29 -26.29
CA ASP A 148 -0.31 -31.20 -25.88
C ASP A 148 0.63 -31.55 -27.06
N SER A 149 0.95 -30.56 -27.89
CA SER A 149 2.06 -30.61 -28.82
C SER A 149 3.08 -29.54 -28.46
N ASP A 150 4.32 -29.97 -28.29
CA ASP A 150 5.52 -29.19 -27.94
C ASP A 150 5.91 -28.13 -29.01
N GLU A 151 4.97 -27.52 -29.73
CA GLU A 151 5.24 -26.54 -30.77
C GLU A 151 5.19 -25.10 -30.23
N ILE A 152 6.38 -24.53 -30.00
CA ILE A 152 6.56 -23.12 -29.63
C ILE A 152 6.08 -22.23 -30.80
N LYS A 153 5.07 -21.39 -30.55
CA LYS A 153 4.55 -20.44 -31.55
C LYS A 153 5.62 -19.40 -31.92
N ILE A 154 5.76 -19.15 -33.23
CA ILE A 154 6.66 -18.09 -33.77
C ILE A 154 6.20 -16.74 -33.20
N GLY A 155 7.14 -15.98 -32.63
CA GLY A 155 6.89 -14.74 -31.90
C GLY A 155 6.91 -14.87 -30.37
N THR A 156 7.04 -16.08 -29.82
CA THR A 156 7.18 -16.28 -28.36
C THR A 156 8.42 -15.57 -27.83
N SER A 157 8.28 -14.72 -26.81
CA SER A 157 9.42 -13.97 -26.26
C SER A 157 10.22 -14.79 -25.24
N CYS A 158 11.53 -14.54 -25.20
CA CYS A 158 12.42 -15.18 -24.24
C CYS A 158 12.05 -14.77 -22.80
N GLN A 159 11.99 -15.76 -21.93
CA GLN A 159 11.59 -15.64 -20.54
C GLN A 159 12.74 -15.32 -19.57
N ASN A 160 13.99 -15.31 -20.06
CA ASN A 160 15.15 -14.91 -19.27
C ASN A 160 15.10 -13.41 -18.96
N GLY A 161 15.40 -13.03 -17.71
CA GLY A 161 15.32 -11.63 -17.25
C GLY A 161 16.30 -10.72 -17.99
N GLY A 162 15.79 -9.63 -18.60
CA GLY A 162 16.63 -8.67 -19.33
C GLY A 162 17.28 -9.24 -20.60
N CYS A 163 16.69 -10.28 -21.20
CA CYS A 163 17.14 -10.81 -22.48
C CYS A 163 16.93 -9.77 -23.60
N LEU A 164 18.03 -9.29 -24.19
CA LEU A 164 18.00 -8.30 -25.28
C LEU A 164 18.51 -8.92 -26.60
N LYS A 165 17.84 -8.64 -27.72
CA LYS A 165 18.30 -9.00 -29.07
C LYS A 165 19.53 -8.18 -29.45
N ARG A 166 20.60 -8.84 -29.91
CA ARG A 166 21.72 -8.18 -30.61
C ARG A 166 21.47 -8.30 -32.11
N GLU A 167 20.73 -7.38 -32.69
CA GLU A 167 20.83 -7.16 -34.14
C GLU A 167 21.66 -5.90 -34.42
N ILE A 168 22.81 -6.10 -35.05
CA ILE A 168 23.63 -5.03 -35.65
C ILE A 168 22.96 -4.61 -36.96
N ILE A 169 21.73 -4.08 -36.92
CA ILE A 169 21.15 -3.36 -38.05
C ILE A 169 20.31 -2.20 -37.49
N PHE A 170 20.84 -0.98 -37.69
CA PHE A 170 20.14 0.30 -37.58
C PHE A 170 19.15 0.49 -36.39
N LYS A 171 19.72 0.95 -35.26
CA LYS A 171 19.16 2.05 -34.45
C LYS A 171 17.76 1.88 -33.86
N LYS A 172 17.35 0.66 -33.44
CA LYS A 172 16.17 0.48 -32.58
C LYS A 172 16.36 -0.67 -31.58
N MET A 173 17.09 -0.37 -30.51
CA MET A 173 17.45 -1.29 -29.43
C MET A 173 16.34 -1.30 -28.37
N LEU A 174 15.31 -2.17 -28.48
CA LEU A 174 14.22 -2.19 -27.48
C LEU A 174 13.26 -3.42 -27.47
N PHE A 175 13.65 -4.61 -27.94
CA PHE A 175 12.76 -5.78 -27.83
C PHE A 175 13.46 -7.05 -27.29
N HIS A 176 12.72 -7.82 -26.49
CA HIS A 176 13.09 -9.19 -26.09
C HIS A 176 13.25 -10.05 -27.35
N GLN A 177 14.17 -11.02 -27.33
CA GLN A 177 14.29 -12.00 -28.41
C GLN A 177 12.96 -12.73 -28.58
N THR A 178 12.47 -12.79 -29.81
CA THR A 178 11.30 -13.57 -30.20
C THR A 178 11.74 -14.86 -30.89
N PHE A 179 11.02 -15.94 -30.66
CA PHE A 179 11.24 -17.21 -31.31
C PHE A 179 10.88 -17.09 -32.79
N GLU A 180 11.89 -17.09 -33.67
CA GLU A 180 11.72 -16.97 -35.13
C GLU A 180 11.89 -18.34 -35.85
N GLY A 181 12.11 -19.42 -35.10
CA GLY A 181 12.30 -20.78 -35.59
C GLY A 181 13.42 -21.54 -34.85
N PRO A 182 13.76 -22.78 -35.23
CA PRO A 182 14.78 -23.60 -34.53
C PRO A 182 16.15 -22.92 -34.41
N GLN A 183 16.52 -22.09 -35.39
CA GLN A 183 17.76 -21.31 -35.38
C GLN A 183 17.82 -20.31 -34.22
N SER A 184 16.69 -19.77 -33.77
CA SER A 184 16.63 -18.84 -32.63
C SER A 184 16.92 -19.50 -31.28
N THR A 185 16.87 -20.83 -31.21
CA THR A 185 17.26 -21.61 -30.01
C THR A 185 18.78 -21.81 -29.92
N GLU A 186 19.48 -21.74 -31.05
CA GLU A 186 20.94 -21.86 -31.15
C GLU A 186 21.67 -20.53 -30.87
N GLU A 187 20.93 -19.41 -30.82
CA GLU A 187 21.47 -18.11 -30.48
C GLU A 187 21.83 -18.00 -28.98
N ILE A 188 22.92 -17.27 -28.70
CA ILE A 188 23.38 -17.04 -27.32
C ILE A 188 22.48 -15.99 -26.66
N CYS A 189 21.75 -16.42 -25.64
CA CYS A 189 20.95 -15.53 -24.80
C CYS A 189 21.86 -14.79 -23.81
N ILE A 190 21.85 -13.45 -23.85
CA ILE A 190 22.50 -12.60 -22.84
C ILE A 190 21.43 -12.06 -21.91
N TYR A 191 21.46 -12.45 -20.63
CA TYR A 191 20.41 -12.17 -19.66
C TYR A 191 20.97 -11.94 -18.25
N HIS A 192 20.11 -11.55 -17.31
CA HIS A 192 20.43 -11.47 -15.89
C HIS A 192 19.94 -12.73 -15.17
N SER A 193 20.86 -13.49 -14.56
CA SER A 193 20.52 -14.63 -13.69
C SER A 193 20.02 -14.22 -12.30
N GLY A 194 20.14 -12.93 -11.97
CA GLY A 194 19.71 -12.36 -10.69
C GLY A 194 18.28 -11.83 -10.74
N VAL A 195 17.83 -11.31 -9.61
CA VAL A 195 16.51 -10.67 -9.45
C VAL A 195 16.64 -9.14 -9.44
N PRO A 196 15.60 -8.41 -9.89
CA PRO A 196 15.57 -6.95 -9.78
C PRO A 196 15.49 -6.52 -8.30
N ILE A 197 16.29 -5.53 -7.91
CA ILE A 197 16.31 -4.94 -6.56
C ILE A 197 16.03 -3.45 -6.68
N PHE A 198 15.08 -2.97 -5.88
CA PHE A 198 14.70 -1.56 -5.76
C PHE A 198 14.82 -1.13 -4.30
N HIS A 199 15.93 -0.49 -3.91
CA HIS A 199 16.12 0.06 -2.56
C HIS A 199 16.71 1.47 -2.62
N GLU A 200 16.28 2.35 -1.72
CA GLU A 200 16.82 3.72 -1.57
C GLU A 200 16.85 4.54 -2.87
N GLY A 201 15.82 4.38 -3.72
CA GLY A 201 15.74 5.07 -5.02
C GLY A 201 16.64 4.48 -6.11
N MET A 202 17.45 3.47 -5.80
CA MET A 202 18.33 2.77 -6.74
C MET A 202 17.68 1.47 -7.23
N LYS A 203 17.93 1.15 -8.50
CA LYS A 203 17.40 0.00 -9.23
C LYS A 203 18.56 -0.78 -9.84
N TYR A 204 18.64 -2.10 -9.62
CA TYR A 204 19.72 -2.95 -10.15
C TYR A 204 19.38 -4.43 -10.10
N TRP A 205 20.07 -5.24 -10.91
CA TRP A 205 20.00 -6.70 -10.84
C TRP A 205 20.95 -7.27 -9.78
N SER A 206 20.51 -8.25 -9.00
CA SER A 206 21.34 -8.86 -7.96
C SER A 206 22.61 -9.54 -8.50
N CYS A 207 22.63 -9.99 -9.76
CA CYS A 207 23.78 -10.65 -10.37
C CYS A 207 24.98 -9.71 -10.60
N CYS A 208 24.74 -8.48 -11.03
CA CYS A 208 25.78 -7.55 -11.48
C CYS A 208 25.79 -6.21 -10.74
N LYS A 209 24.74 -5.92 -9.98
CA LYS A 209 24.60 -4.75 -9.10
C LYS A 209 24.89 -3.40 -9.77
N ARG A 210 24.61 -3.30 -11.08
CA ARG A 210 24.71 -2.05 -11.86
C ARG A 210 23.57 -1.11 -11.45
N LYS A 211 23.87 -0.13 -10.59
CA LYS A 211 22.86 0.75 -10.01
C LYS A 211 22.47 1.89 -10.95
N THR A 212 21.18 2.16 -11.04
CA THR A 212 20.61 3.33 -11.72
C THR A 212 19.43 3.88 -10.91
N SER A 213 19.22 5.19 -10.95
CA SER A 213 18.03 5.82 -10.39
C SER A 213 16.86 5.81 -11.38
N ASP A 214 17.14 5.85 -12.69
CA ASP A 214 16.15 5.84 -13.76
C ASP A 214 15.67 4.42 -14.12
N PHE A 215 14.35 4.27 -14.28
CA PHE A 215 13.72 2.97 -14.54
C PHE A 215 13.92 2.49 -15.99
N ASN A 216 13.90 3.39 -16.97
CA ASN A 216 14.12 3.01 -18.36
C ASN A 216 15.58 2.54 -18.57
N THR A 217 16.51 3.21 -17.91
CA THR A 217 17.93 2.83 -17.85
C THR A 217 18.13 1.49 -17.14
N PHE A 218 17.25 1.12 -16.20
CA PHE A 218 17.28 -0.21 -15.55
C PHE A 218 16.78 -1.30 -16.51
N LEU A 219 15.68 -1.06 -17.22
CA LEU A 219 15.13 -2.01 -18.21
C LEU A 219 16.07 -2.23 -19.40
N SER A 220 16.84 -1.21 -19.78
CA SER A 220 17.80 -1.29 -20.89
C SER A 220 19.16 -1.86 -20.52
N GLN A 221 19.37 -2.27 -19.25
CA GLN A 221 20.63 -2.89 -18.85
C GLN A 221 20.83 -4.21 -19.61
N GLU A 222 21.98 -4.33 -20.28
CA GLU A 222 22.36 -5.58 -20.91
C GLU A 222 22.60 -6.67 -19.86
N GLY A 223 22.19 -7.89 -20.20
CA GLY A 223 22.40 -9.07 -19.38
C GLY A 223 23.86 -9.25 -18.94
N CYS A 224 24.02 -9.83 -17.75
CA CYS A 224 25.32 -10.09 -17.11
C CYS A 224 25.82 -11.53 -17.38
N THR A 225 24.96 -12.40 -17.90
CA THR A 225 25.12 -13.85 -18.00
C THR A 225 24.79 -14.30 -19.42
N THR A 226 25.52 -15.28 -19.94
CA THR A 226 25.26 -15.91 -21.24
C THR A 226 24.70 -17.31 -21.05
N GLY A 227 23.69 -17.71 -21.83
CA GLY A 227 23.10 -19.04 -21.79
C GLY A 227 22.20 -19.32 -22.99
N THR A 228 21.33 -20.31 -22.88
CA THR A 228 20.32 -20.62 -23.90
C THR A 228 19.01 -19.89 -23.62
N HIS A 229 18.27 -19.59 -24.68
CA HIS A 229 16.96 -18.97 -24.56
C HIS A 229 15.96 -19.93 -23.89
N VAL A 230 15.11 -19.38 -23.03
CA VAL A 230 13.99 -20.11 -22.40
C VAL A 230 12.71 -19.59 -23.02
N TRP A 231 12.06 -20.44 -23.82
CA TRP A 231 10.82 -20.10 -24.54
C TRP A 231 9.58 -20.58 -23.81
N THR A 232 9.69 -21.69 -23.08
CA THR A 232 8.63 -22.27 -22.26
C THR A 232 9.13 -22.38 -20.83
N LYS A 233 8.35 -21.85 -19.88
CA LYS A 233 8.57 -22.18 -18.46
C LYS A 233 7.88 -23.52 -18.23
N LYS A 234 8.62 -24.53 -17.79
CA LYS A 234 8.02 -25.69 -17.13
C LYS A 234 7.53 -25.22 -15.76
N ASP A 235 6.41 -24.51 -15.75
CA ASP A 235 5.76 -24.04 -14.53
C ASP A 235 5.17 -25.27 -13.84
N ALA A 236 5.89 -25.79 -12.84
CA ALA A 236 5.31 -26.70 -11.87
C ALA A 236 4.25 -25.92 -11.06
N GLY A 237 3.00 -25.94 -11.52
CA GLY A 237 1.78 -25.68 -10.75
C GLY A 237 1.65 -24.31 -10.06
N LYS A 238 0.64 -23.54 -10.50
CA LYS A 238 0.10 -22.31 -9.88
C LYS A 238 0.95 -21.05 -10.00
N LYS A 239 0.55 -20.14 -10.90
CA LYS A 239 1.10 -18.78 -11.01
C LYS A 239 0.52 -17.92 -9.88
N VAL A 240 1.22 -17.90 -8.74
CA VAL A 240 0.93 -16.94 -7.66
C VAL A 240 1.33 -15.54 -8.14
N VAL A 241 0.35 -14.65 -8.28
CA VAL A 241 0.53 -13.29 -8.80
C VAL A 241 0.24 -12.28 -7.68
N PRO A 242 1.15 -11.31 -7.40
CA PRO A 242 0.88 -10.29 -6.40
C PRO A 242 -0.22 -9.34 -6.88
N CYS A 243 -1.32 -9.25 -6.12
CA CYS A 243 -2.36 -8.25 -6.33
C CYS A 243 -2.08 -6.99 -5.51
N ARG A 244 -2.33 -5.82 -6.11
CA ARG A 244 -2.46 -4.58 -5.34
C ARG A 244 -3.58 -4.78 -4.33
N HIS A 245 -3.36 -4.35 -3.10
CA HIS A 245 -4.38 -4.32 -2.07
C HIS A 245 -4.21 -3.04 -1.23
N ASP A 246 -5.30 -2.58 -0.65
CA ASP A 246 -5.35 -1.41 0.21
C ASP A 246 -6.34 -1.66 1.35
N TRP A 247 -6.23 -0.93 2.45
CA TRP A 247 -7.18 -1.05 3.54
C TRP A 247 -7.51 0.30 4.17
N HIS A 248 -8.73 0.41 4.69
CA HIS A 248 -9.16 1.56 5.47
C HIS A 248 -10.07 1.13 6.61
N GLN A 249 -10.16 1.95 7.66
CA GLN A 249 -10.97 1.68 8.83
C GLN A 249 -11.99 2.80 9.04
N THR A 250 -13.25 2.43 9.27
CA THR A 250 -14.35 3.37 9.53
C THR A 250 -15.28 2.81 10.61
N GLY A 251 -15.55 3.56 11.68
CA GLY A 251 -16.67 3.26 12.58
C GLY A 251 -16.70 1.86 13.22
N GLY A 252 -15.54 1.23 13.44
CA GLY A 252 -15.46 -0.15 13.93
C GLY A 252 -15.58 -1.22 12.84
N GLU A 253 -15.31 -0.86 11.59
CA GLU A 253 -15.22 -1.76 10.43
C GLU A 253 -13.88 -1.53 9.72
N VAL A 254 -13.31 -2.60 9.18
CA VAL A 254 -12.11 -2.59 8.34
C VAL A 254 -12.51 -2.98 6.95
N THR A 255 -11.99 -2.33 5.94
CA THR A 255 -12.23 -2.74 4.56
C THR A 255 -10.90 -3.06 3.96
N ILE A 256 -10.77 -4.27 3.40
CA ILE A 256 -9.57 -4.71 2.68
C ILE A 256 -9.96 -4.83 1.21
N SER A 257 -9.48 -3.91 0.38
CA SER A 257 -9.72 -3.92 -1.05
C SER A 257 -8.59 -4.64 -1.75
N ILE A 258 -8.89 -5.72 -2.48
CA ILE A 258 -7.89 -6.46 -3.27
C ILE A 258 -8.24 -6.31 -4.74
N TYR A 259 -7.33 -5.73 -5.52
CA TYR A 259 -7.58 -5.42 -6.91
C TYR A 259 -7.22 -6.62 -7.81
N ALA A 260 -8.14 -7.57 -7.91
CA ALA A 260 -8.08 -8.68 -8.86
C ALA A 260 -9.26 -8.61 -9.83
N LYS A 261 -8.97 -8.60 -11.14
CA LYS A 261 -9.99 -8.53 -12.21
C LYS A 261 -10.51 -9.92 -12.51
N ASN A 262 -11.81 -10.03 -12.82
CA ASN A 262 -12.43 -11.29 -13.26
C ASN A 262 -12.15 -12.46 -12.31
N SER A 263 -12.24 -12.22 -11.01
CA SER A 263 -12.10 -13.26 -10.00
C SER A 263 -13.20 -14.30 -10.10
N LEU A 264 -12.84 -15.55 -9.89
CA LEU A 264 -13.70 -16.72 -9.92
C LEU A 264 -14.19 -17.01 -8.49
N PRO A 265 -15.44 -16.67 -8.13
CA PRO A 265 -15.92 -16.81 -6.76
C PRO A 265 -15.98 -18.26 -6.29
N GLU A 266 -16.29 -19.19 -7.20
CA GLU A 266 -16.40 -20.63 -6.91
C GLU A 266 -15.05 -21.27 -6.55
N LEU A 267 -13.95 -20.63 -6.95
CA LEU A 267 -12.58 -21.12 -6.72
C LEU A 267 -11.83 -20.28 -5.67
N SER A 268 -12.42 -19.14 -5.26
CA SER A 268 -11.86 -18.25 -4.25
C SER A 268 -12.46 -18.58 -2.89
N HIS A 269 -11.70 -18.40 -1.81
CA HIS A 269 -12.22 -18.56 -0.45
C HIS A 269 -11.52 -17.58 0.50
N VAL A 270 -12.22 -17.25 1.58
CA VAL A 270 -11.66 -16.45 2.66
C VAL A 270 -11.97 -17.16 3.96
N GLU A 271 -10.95 -17.34 4.78
CA GLU A 271 -11.05 -17.99 6.07
C GLU A 271 -10.54 -17.03 7.14
N ALA A 272 -11.16 -17.05 8.31
CA ALA A 272 -10.78 -16.15 9.38
C ALA A 272 -10.97 -16.80 10.75
N ASN A 273 -10.15 -16.38 11.70
CA ASN A 273 -10.38 -16.61 13.12
C ASN A 273 -10.40 -15.26 13.86
N SER A 274 -10.29 -15.30 15.19
CA SER A 274 -10.35 -14.10 16.03
C SER A 274 -9.22 -13.10 15.75
N THR A 275 -8.10 -13.55 15.18
CA THR A 275 -6.82 -12.80 15.07
C THR A 275 -6.13 -12.89 13.70
N MET A 276 -6.64 -13.68 12.77
CA MET A 276 -6.04 -13.96 11.45
C MET A 276 -7.11 -14.01 10.37
N LEU A 277 -6.76 -13.54 9.18
CA LEU A 277 -7.56 -13.61 7.97
C LEU A 277 -6.71 -14.18 6.83
N ASN A 278 -7.11 -15.32 6.29
CA ASN A 278 -6.51 -15.96 5.13
C ASN A 278 -7.38 -15.72 3.90
N ILE A 279 -6.79 -15.16 2.85
CA ILE A 279 -7.48 -14.78 1.63
C ILE A 279 -6.83 -15.51 0.47
N HIS A 280 -7.62 -16.32 -0.23
CA HIS A 280 -7.20 -17.00 -1.44
C HIS A 280 -8.16 -16.65 -2.59
N ILE A 281 -7.62 -16.05 -3.65
CA ILE A 281 -8.40 -15.56 -4.79
C ILE A 281 -7.84 -16.14 -6.07
N ILE A 282 -8.71 -16.77 -6.85
CA ILE A 282 -8.40 -17.20 -8.21
C ILE A 282 -9.02 -16.22 -9.20
N PHE A 283 -8.24 -15.78 -10.18
CA PHE A 283 -8.67 -14.76 -11.14
C PHE A 283 -8.01 -14.95 -12.50
N GLU A 284 -8.64 -14.40 -13.55
CA GLU A 284 -8.12 -14.48 -14.93
C GLU A 284 -7.74 -15.92 -15.37
N GLY A 285 -8.54 -16.92 -14.99
CA GLY A 285 -8.33 -18.33 -15.34
C GLY A 285 -7.59 -19.11 -14.27
N ASP A 286 -6.26 -18.98 -14.22
CA ASP A 286 -5.35 -19.79 -13.41
C ASP A 286 -4.45 -18.99 -12.46
N LYS A 287 -4.62 -17.66 -12.39
CA LYS A 287 -3.82 -16.82 -11.50
C LYS A 287 -4.34 -16.91 -10.07
N GLU A 288 -3.43 -17.04 -9.14
CA GLU A 288 -3.72 -17.23 -7.73
C GLU A 288 -3.14 -16.06 -6.92
N PHE A 289 -3.90 -15.58 -5.95
CA PHE A 289 -3.44 -14.60 -4.97
C PHE A 289 -3.73 -15.12 -3.57
N ASP A 290 -2.67 -15.34 -2.81
CA ASP A 290 -2.71 -15.72 -1.41
C ASP A 290 -2.25 -14.57 -0.52
N HIS A 291 -3.01 -14.29 0.52
CA HIS A 291 -2.66 -13.26 1.48
C HIS A 291 -3.18 -13.56 2.88
N ASN A 292 -2.27 -13.54 3.85
CA ASN A 292 -2.57 -13.74 5.26
C ASN A 292 -2.40 -12.41 6.01
N VAL A 293 -3.46 -11.96 6.67
CA VAL A 293 -3.51 -10.70 7.40
C VAL A 293 -3.65 -10.97 8.88
N LYS A 294 -2.70 -10.48 9.67
CA LYS A 294 -2.76 -10.52 11.14
C LYS A 294 -3.61 -9.36 11.64
N LEU A 295 -4.63 -9.67 12.43
CA LEU A 295 -5.51 -8.69 13.04
C LEU A 295 -4.99 -8.33 14.44
N TRP A 296 -5.02 -7.04 14.80
CA TRP A 296 -4.51 -6.54 16.08
C TRP A 296 -5.53 -6.72 17.23
N GLY A 297 -6.83 -6.78 16.93
CA GLY A 297 -7.91 -6.96 17.91
C GLY A 297 -8.49 -8.37 17.95
N VAL A 298 -9.23 -8.69 19.02
CA VAL A 298 -9.95 -9.97 19.19
C VAL A 298 -11.37 -9.80 18.66
N SER A 299 -11.72 -10.53 17.60
CA SER A 299 -13.00 -10.34 16.90
C SER A 299 -14.18 -11.07 17.57
N ILE A 300 -15.32 -10.38 17.69
CA ILE A 300 -16.65 -11.02 17.74
C ILE A 300 -17.12 -11.14 16.29
N ILE A 301 -17.37 -12.36 15.86
CA ILE A 301 -17.45 -12.82 14.47
C ILE A 301 -18.68 -12.23 13.77
N THR A 302 -18.52 -11.20 12.94
CA THR A 302 -19.52 -10.83 11.91
C THR A 302 -18.81 -10.38 10.64
N LEU A 303 -18.12 -11.32 10.01
CA LEU A 303 -17.32 -11.11 8.82
C LEU A 303 -18.19 -11.21 7.56
N ASN A 304 -18.18 -10.19 6.71
CA ASN A 304 -18.87 -10.20 5.42
C ASN A 304 -17.83 -10.11 4.30
N VAL A 305 -17.97 -10.92 3.26
CA VAL A 305 -17.13 -10.84 2.08
C VAL A 305 -17.98 -10.39 0.90
N LEU A 306 -17.52 -9.37 0.16
CA LEU A 306 -18.19 -8.86 -1.02
C LEU A 306 -17.25 -8.90 -2.24
N LEU A 307 -17.59 -9.69 -3.25
CA LEU A 307 -16.87 -9.72 -4.53
C LEU A 307 -17.53 -8.77 -5.54
N ARG A 308 -16.77 -7.78 -6.02
CA ARG A 308 -17.16 -6.81 -7.06
C ARG A 308 -16.25 -6.92 -8.29
N LEU A 309 -16.60 -6.23 -9.38
CA LEU A 309 -15.83 -6.17 -10.65
C LEU A 309 -14.35 -5.79 -10.46
N LEU A 310 -14.08 -5.02 -9.40
CA LEU A 310 -12.82 -4.93 -8.68
C LEU A 310 -13.12 -5.52 -7.31
N LEU A 311 -12.45 -6.60 -6.92
CA LEU A 311 -12.66 -7.20 -5.61
C LEU A 311 -12.50 -6.15 -4.50
N SER A 312 -13.46 -6.09 -3.58
CA SER A 312 -13.40 -5.18 -2.44
C SER A 312 -14.07 -5.86 -1.26
N PHE A 313 -13.25 -6.45 -0.39
CA PHE A 313 -13.73 -7.10 0.82
C PHE A 313 -14.06 -6.03 1.85
N THR A 314 -15.25 -6.10 2.43
CA THR A 314 -15.67 -5.18 3.49
C THR A 314 -15.83 -5.97 4.79
N LEU A 315 -14.79 -5.94 5.61
CA LEU A 315 -14.67 -6.69 6.84
C LEU A 315 -15.34 -5.90 7.98
N LYS A 316 -16.62 -6.18 8.30
CA LYS A 316 -17.25 -5.66 9.52
C LYS A 316 -16.60 -6.24 10.78
N ALA A 317 -15.42 -5.74 11.12
CA ALA A 317 -14.73 -6.03 12.36
C ALA A 317 -14.20 -4.73 12.91
N PHE A 318 -14.38 -4.54 14.21
CA PHE A 318 -13.63 -3.51 14.91
C PHE A 318 -12.15 -3.79 14.66
N PHE A 319 -11.32 -2.75 14.52
CA PHE A 319 -9.86 -2.73 14.77
C PHE A 319 -8.90 -2.56 13.58
N ARG A 320 -7.73 -1.98 13.90
CA ARG A 320 -6.64 -1.52 13.03
C ARG A 320 -5.80 -2.71 12.51
N ILE A 321 -5.35 -2.65 11.25
CA ILE A 321 -4.37 -3.58 10.66
C ILE A 321 -2.95 -3.16 11.09
N GLU A 322 -2.10 -4.13 11.45
CA GLU A 322 -0.67 -3.91 11.78
C GLU A 322 0.15 -3.45 10.57
#